data_AF-A0A316IGB8-F1
#
_entry.id   AF-A0A316IGB8-F1
#
_cell.length_a   1.000
_cell.length_b   1.000
_cell.length_c   1.000
_cell.angle_alpha   90.00
_cell.angle_beta   90.00
_cell.angle_gamma   90.00
#
_symmetry.space_group_name_H-M   'P 1'
#
loop_
_entity.id
_entity.type
_entity.pdbx_description
1 polymer ?
#
loop_
_entity_poly.entity_id
_entity_poly.type
_entity_poly.pdbx_seq_one_letter_code
_entity_poly.pdbx_strand_id
1 'polypeptide(L)' 'MAESGDDIPDERALSHIGLGDVHAALGDHGQAAEHWRRALAIYRRLGMPQADAVAAKLAVSPPSTDGASQDCAPPSCG' A
#
# COMPACT_ATOMS: atom_id res chain seq x y z
N MET A 1 27.44 -22.52 -3.03
CA MET A 1 26.02 -22.41 -2.62
C MET A 1 25.82 -20.95 -2.24
N ALA A 2 24.95 -20.24 -2.96
CA ALA A 2 24.81 -18.80 -2.84
C ALA A 2 24.20 -18.44 -1.49
N GLU A 3 24.93 -17.64 -0.71
CA GLU A 3 24.42 -16.95 0.47
C GLU A 3 23.47 -15.86 -0.06
N SER A 4 22.20 -16.22 -0.24
CA SER A 4 21.15 -15.27 -0.54
C SER A 4 20.93 -14.50 0.75
N GLY A 5 21.63 -13.37 0.88
CA GLY A 5 21.47 -12.41 1.94
C GLY A 5 19.99 -12.14 2.12
N ASP A 6 19.53 -12.58 3.29
CA ASP A 6 18.21 -12.38 3.84
C ASP A 6 17.72 -10.98 3.46
N ASP A 7 16.63 -10.94 2.70
CA ASP A 7 15.84 -9.75 2.41
C ASP A 7 15.21 -9.27 3.73
N ILE A 8 16.04 -8.81 4.68
CA ILE A 8 15.61 -8.37 6.00
C ILE A 8 14.68 -7.20 5.75
N PRO A 9 13.37 -7.36 6.00
CA PRO A 9 12.44 -6.28 5.78
C PRO A 9 12.78 -5.16 6.76
N ASP A 10 12.82 -3.92 6.25
CA ASP A 10 13.09 -2.76 7.10
C ASP A 10 12.08 -2.74 8.26
N GLU A 11 12.59 -2.72 9.49
CA GLU A 11 11.77 -2.83 10.72
C GLU A 11 10.68 -1.75 10.76
N ARG A 12 10.91 -0.59 10.13
CA ARG A 12 9.90 0.48 10.03
C ARG A 12 8.79 0.10 9.07
N ALA A 13 9.10 -0.55 7.97
CA ALA A 13 8.11 -1.06 7.03
C ALA A 13 7.25 -2.15 7.67
N LEU A 14 7.86 -3.10 8.40
CA LEU A 14 7.10 -4.11 9.15
C LEU A 14 6.17 -3.49 10.19
N SER A 15 6.67 -2.51 10.95
CA SER A 15 5.86 -1.80 11.95
C SER A 15 4.63 -1.15 11.32
N HIS A 16 4.79 -0.50 10.17
CA HIS A 16 3.68 0.07 9.42
C HIS A 16 2.70 -0.98 8.88
N ILE A 17 3.17 -2.16 8.49
CA ILE A 17 2.28 -3.26 8.07
C ILE A 17 1.42 -3.75 9.22
N GLY A 18 2.03 -3.99 10.38
CA GLY A 18 1.31 -4.42 11.59
C GLY A 18 0.25 -3.41 12.03
N LEU A 19 0.60 -2.12 12.04
CA LEU A 19 -0.37 -1.06 12.34
C LEU A 19 -1.53 -1.06 11.34
N GLY A 20 -1.24 -1.18 10.04
CA GLY A 20 -2.30 -1.21 9.04
C GLY A 20 -3.22 -2.44 9.17
N ASP A 21 -2.67 -3.60 9.52
CA ASP A 21 -3.47 -4.81 9.78
C ASP A 21 -4.39 -4.64 11.00
N VAL A 22 -3.87 -4.04 12.08
CA VAL A 22 -4.67 -3.73 13.27
C VAL A 22 -5.79 -2.75 12.94
N HIS A 23 -5.50 -1.67 12.20
CA HIS A 23 -6.53 -0.70 11.79
C HIS A 23 -7.56 -1.33 10.84
N ALA A 24 -7.14 -2.21 9.93
CA ALA A 24 -8.07 -2.93 9.06
C ALA A 24 -8.99 -3.86 9.87
N ALA A 25 -8.46 -4.56 10.87
CA ALA A 25 -9.25 -5.40 11.78
C ALA A 25 -10.24 -4.59 12.63
N LEU A 26 -9.92 -3.33 12.92
CA LEU A 26 -10.81 -2.38 13.60
C LEU A 26 -11.88 -1.77 12.68
N GLY A 27 -11.80 -1.99 11.36
CA GLY A 27 -12.68 -1.37 10.36
C GLY A 27 -12.21 0.01 9.89
N ASP A 28 -11.07 0.50 10.40
CA ASP A 28 -10.48 1.80 10.08
C ASP A 28 -9.66 1.73 8.78
N HIS A 29 -10.31 1.41 7.68
CA HIS A 29 -9.64 1.17 6.38
C HIS A 29 -8.83 2.38 5.88
N GLY A 30 -9.25 3.62 6.22
CA GLY A 30 -8.51 4.83 5.85
C GLY A 30 -7.15 4.93 6.54
N GLN A 31 -7.10 4.68 7.85
CA GLN A 31 -5.86 4.66 8.62
C GLN A 31 -4.97 3.48 8.21
N ALA A 32 -5.59 2.31 7.97
CA ALA A 32 -4.89 1.13 7.49
C ALA A 32 -4.16 1.40 6.15
N ALA A 33 -4.85 2.01 5.20
CA ALA A 33 -4.30 2.35 3.91
C ALA A 33 -3.12 3.34 4.01
N GLU A 34 -3.21 4.33 4.90
CA GLU A 34 -2.10 5.27 5.08
C GLU A 34 -0.83 4.59 5.61
N HIS A 35 -0.98 3.70 6.60
CA HIS A 35 0.14 2.91 7.13
C HIS A 35 0.72 1.97 6.07
N TRP A 36 -0.12 1.25 5.32
CA TRP A 36 0.34 0.38 4.24
C TRP A 36 1.02 1.16 3.10
N ARG A 37 0.57 2.38 2.76
CA ARG A 37 1.26 3.22 1.74
C ARG A 37 2.67 3.62 2.18
N ARG A 38 2.88 3.92 3.47
CA ARG A 38 4.22 4.23 4.01
C ARG A 38 5.13 3.01 3.94
N ALA A 39 4.64 1.83 4.32
CA ALA A 39 5.38 0.58 4.18
C ALA A 39 5.72 0.26 2.72
N LEU A 40 4.73 0.42 1.82
CA LEU A 40 4.89 0.19 0.38
C LEU A 40 5.99 1.07 -0.22
N ALA A 41 6.06 2.35 0.15
CA ALA A 41 7.08 3.26 -0.35
C ALA A 41 8.50 2.82 0.05
N ILE A 42 8.66 2.27 1.26
CA ILE A 42 9.95 1.73 1.74
C ILE A 42 10.30 0.46 0.95
N TYR A 43 9.39 -0.52 0.87
CA TYR A 43 9.63 -1.76 0.13
C TYR A 43 9.91 -1.53 -1.36
N ARG A 44 9.22 -0.57 -2.00
CA ARG A 44 9.49 -0.19 -3.40
C ARG A 44 10.88 0.42 -3.58
N ARG A 45 11.34 1.24 -2.63
CA ARG A 45 12.70 1.80 -2.67
C ARG A 45 13.76 0.71 -2.49
N LEU A 46 13.45 -0.31 -1.72
CA LEU A 46 14.33 -1.45 -1.47
C LEU A 46 14.25 -2.52 -2.57
N GLY A 47 13.28 -2.44 -3.48
CA GLY A 47 13.09 -3.46 -4.53
C GLY A 47 12.53 -4.80 -4.00
N MET A 48 11.90 -4.77 -2.83
CA MET A 48 11.42 -5.95 -2.11
C MET A 48 10.12 -6.49 -2.71
N PRO A 49 9.95 -7.82 -2.87
CA PRO A 49 8.71 -8.43 -3.35
C PRO A 49 7.53 -8.19 -2.39
N GLN A 50 7.81 -7.90 -1.12
CA GLN A 50 6.83 -7.50 -0.12
C GLN A 50 6.00 -6.31 -0.59
N ALA A 51 6.56 -5.39 -1.40
CA ALA A 51 5.84 -4.26 -1.97
C ALA A 51 4.54 -4.69 -2.68
N ASP A 52 4.59 -5.75 -3.49
CA ASP A 52 3.42 -6.23 -4.22
C ASP A 52 2.34 -6.77 -3.28
N ALA A 53 2.75 -7.51 -2.25
CA ALA A 53 1.84 -7.99 -1.21
C ALA A 53 1.16 -6.84 -0.43
N VAL A 54 1.90 -5.77 -0.12
CA VAL A 54 1.32 -4.57 0.52
C VAL A 54 0.35 -3.86 -0.42
N ALA A 55 0.69 -3.75 -1.71
CA ALA A 55 -0.16 -3.14 -2.71
C ALA A 55 -1.47 -3.92 -2.91
N ALA A 56 -1.44 -5.25 -2.86
CA ALA A 56 -2.64 -6.09 -2.90
C ALA A 56 -3.56 -5.86 -1.69
N LYS A 57 -3.00 -5.69 -0.48
CA LYS A 57 -3.76 -5.32 0.73
C LYS A 57 -4.45 -3.95 0.58
N LEU A 58 -3.76 -2.99 -0.04
CA LEU A 58 -4.32 -1.67 -0.38
C LEU A 58 -5.40 -1.73 -1.46
N ALA A 59 -5.38 -2.73 -2.35
CA ALA A 59 -6.40 -2.89 -3.38
C ALA A 59 -7.67 -3.58 -2.83
N VAL A 60 -7.54 -4.48 -1.86
CA VAL A 60 -8.69 -5.20 -1.26
C VAL A 60 -9.46 -4.36 -0.26
N SER A 61 -8.79 -3.49 0.49
CA SER A 61 -9.46 -2.40 1.20
C SER A 61 -9.53 -1.27 0.19
N PRO A 62 -10.63 -1.12 -0.58
CA PRO A 62 -10.67 -0.05 -1.55
C PRO A 62 -10.27 1.22 -0.81
N PRO A 63 -9.27 1.97 -1.28
CA PRO A 63 -9.21 3.35 -0.85
C PRO A 63 -10.62 3.88 -1.05
N SER A 64 -11.06 4.77 -0.18
CA SER A 64 -12.10 5.70 -0.59
C SER A 64 -11.47 6.54 -1.71
N THR A 65 -11.25 5.94 -2.88
CA THR A 65 -11.21 6.58 -4.17
C THR A 65 -12.64 7.04 -4.36
N ASP A 66 -13.01 8.08 -3.60
CA ASP A 66 -13.53 9.27 -4.23
C ASP A 66 -12.41 9.83 -5.13
N GLY A 67 -12.13 9.07 -6.17
CA GLY A 67 -11.28 9.35 -7.32
C GLY A 67 -12.12 9.11 -8.58
N ALA A 68 -13.45 9.20 -8.45
CA ALA A 68 -14.39 9.23 -9.56
C ALA A 68 -14.43 10.60 -10.26
N SER A 69 -13.50 11.51 -9.94
CA SER A 69 -13.54 12.91 -10.40
C SER A 69 -12.21 13.41 -10.95
N GLN A 70 -11.51 12.61 -11.77
CA GLN A 70 -10.44 13.10 -12.65
C GLN A 70 -10.15 12.01 -13.69
N ASP A 71 -10.94 11.81 -14.73
CA ASP A 71 -11.16 12.70 -15.85
C ASP A 71 -12.39 12.18 -16.59
N CYS A 72 -13.47 12.94 -16.52
CA CYS A 72 -14.56 12.84 -17.48
C CYS A 72 -14.71 14.26 -18.04
N ALA A 73 -13.74 14.68 -18.87
CA ALA A 73 -13.97 15.83 -19.72
C ALA A 73 -15.12 15.45 -20.68
N PRO A 74 -16.27 16.15 -20.67
CA PRO A 74 -17.34 15.86 -21.61
C PRO A 74 -16.86 16.18 -23.03
N PRO A 75 -17.25 15.41 -24.07
CA PRO A 75 -17.10 15.87 -25.44
C PRO A 75 -18.14 16.98 -25.69
N SER A 76 -17.78 18.22 -25.41
CA SER A 76 -18.46 19.41 -25.96
C SER A 76 -17.67 19.77 -27.23
N CYS A 77 -18.07 19.29 -28.41
CA CYS A 77 -19.02 19.97 -29.28
C CYS A 77 -18.62 21.44 -29.52
N GLY A 78 -18.01 21.68 -30.68
CA GLY A 78 -17.62 22.98 -31.23
C GLY A 78 -17.11 22.78 -32.65
#